data_AF-A0A7G9Z6V7-F1
#
_entry.id   AF-A0A7G9Z6V7-F1
#
_cell.length_a   1.000
_cell.length_b   1.000
_cell.length_c   1.000
_cell.angle_alpha   90.00
_cell.angle_beta   90.00
_cell.angle_gamma   90.00
#
_symmetry.space_group_name_H-M   'P 1'
#
loop_
_entity.id
_entity.type
_entity.pdbx_description
1 polymer ?
#
loop_
_entity_poly.entity_id
_entity_poly.type
_entity_poly.pdbx_seq_one_letter_code
_entity_poly.pdbx_strand_id
1 'polypeptide(L)'
;MWLIPGRPKREEKYLYPPDAVREAIINAICHRDYESVSNVQIRVFDDRFEVWNPGALPDGWTVEELKEEHESVPKNPLIADHFFLVRLIENGEPVRLND
;
A
#
# COMPACT_ATOMS: atom_id res chain seq x y z
N MET A 1 -37.01 -22.60 -1.72
CA MET A 1 -35.74 -22.59 -2.44
C MET A 1 -34.96 -23.83 -2.01
N TRP A 2 -34.77 -24.81 -2.89
CA TRP A 2 -34.08 -26.06 -2.55
C TRP A 2 -32.61 -25.97 -2.95
N LEU A 3 -31.71 -26.28 -2.02
CA LEU A 3 -30.25 -26.32 -2.23
C LEU A 3 -29.84 -27.72 -2.73
N ILE A 4 -29.02 -27.77 -3.78
CA ILE A 4 -28.42 -29.02 -4.29
C ILE A 4 -27.14 -29.33 -3.47
N PRO A 5 -26.87 -30.61 -3.12
CA PRO A 5 -25.70 -30.97 -2.32
C PRO A 5 -24.41 -30.88 -3.14
N GLY A 6 -23.47 -30.03 -2.72
CA GLY A 6 -22.14 -29.86 -3.35
C GLY A 6 -21.27 -28.72 -2.80
N ARG A 7 -21.71 -28.04 -1.73
CA ARG A 7 -21.11 -26.84 -1.11
C ARG A 7 -21.02 -25.65 -2.07
N PRO A 8 -22.04 -24.77 -2.13
CA PRO A 8 -21.83 -23.44 -2.69
C PRO A 8 -20.74 -22.74 -1.86
N LYS A 9 -19.52 -22.73 -2.37
CA LYS A 9 -18.40 -22.00 -1.77
C LYS A 9 -18.65 -20.54 -2.11
N ARG A 10 -18.81 -19.69 -1.09
CA ARG A 10 -18.83 -18.24 -1.28
C ARG A 10 -17.50 -17.85 -1.90
N GLU A 11 -17.52 -17.31 -3.11
CA GLU A 11 -16.35 -16.65 -3.68
C GLU A 11 -16.29 -15.25 -3.06
N GLU A 12 -15.31 -15.03 -2.19
CA GLU A 12 -15.01 -13.70 -1.68
C GLU A 12 -14.21 -12.96 -2.74
N LYS A 13 -14.88 -12.05 -3.44
CA LYS A 13 -14.24 -11.11 -4.36
C LYS A 13 -13.96 -9.81 -3.62
N TYR A 14 -12.69 -9.51 -3.42
CA TYR A 14 -12.27 -8.23 -2.86
C TYR A 14 -12.50 -7.11 -3.88
N LEU A 15 -12.82 -5.91 -3.40
CA LEU A 15 -12.95 -4.72 -4.24
C LEU A 15 -11.60 -4.28 -4.82
N TYR A 16 -10.53 -4.49 -4.05
CA TYR A 16 -9.15 -4.21 -4.43
C TYR A 16 -8.28 -5.44 -4.18
N PRO A 17 -7.19 -5.65 -4.96
CA PRO A 17 -6.22 -6.69 -4.68
C PRO A 17 -5.67 -6.55 -3.25
N PRO A 18 -5.76 -7.58 -2.39
CA PRO A 18 -5.26 -7.50 -1.01
C PRO A 18 -3.79 -7.11 -0.91
N ASP A 19 -2.97 -7.52 -1.88
CA ASP A 19 -1.55 -7.23 -1.92
C ASP A 19 -1.27 -5.76 -2.26
N ALA A 20 -2.03 -5.17 -3.18
CA ALA A 20 -1.95 -3.74 -3.48
C ALA A 20 -2.34 -2.88 -2.27
N VAL A 21 -3.39 -3.27 -1.53
CA VAL A 21 -3.81 -2.57 -0.30
C VAL A 21 -2.73 -2.69 0.78
N ARG A 22 -2.15 -3.88 0.94
CA ARG A 22 -1.06 -4.13 1.89
C ARG A 22 0.14 -3.24 1.58
N GLU A 23 0.56 -3.20 0.33
CA GLU A 23 1.70 -2.41 -0.14
C GLU A 23 1.46 -0.91 0.08
N ALA A 24 0.27 -0.40 -0.28
CA ALA A 24 -0.09 0.99 -0.07
C ALA A 24 -0.01 1.40 1.42
N ILE A 25 -0.47 0.53 2.33
CA ILE A 25 -0.40 0.76 3.77
C ILE A 25 1.05 0.73 4.27
N ILE A 26 1.86 -0.22 3.81
CA ILE A 26 3.26 -0.33 4.20
C ILE A 26 4.04 0.90 3.73
N ASN A 27 3.86 1.35 2.49
CA ASN A 27 4.49 2.57 1.98
C ASN A 27 4.10 3.79 2.80
N ALA A 28 2.83 3.93 3.17
CA ALA A 28 2.39 5.02 4.04
C ALA A 28 3.08 5.00 5.42
N ILE A 29 3.42 3.82 5.96
CA ILE A 29 4.15 3.68 7.22
C ILE A 29 5.63 3.98 7.02
N CYS A 30 6.28 3.37 6.02
CA CYS A 30 7.71 3.53 5.74
C CYS A 30 8.10 4.98 5.39
N HIS A 31 7.22 5.71 4.71
CA HIS A 31 7.44 7.10 4.31
C HIS A 31 6.85 8.13 5.29
N ARG A 32 6.24 7.69 6.41
CA ARG A 32 5.65 8.60 7.39
C ARG A 32 6.71 9.52 8.01
N ASP A 33 6.38 10.79 8.11
CA ASP A 33 7.09 11.74 8.94
C ASP A 33 6.75 11.50 10.43
N TYR A 34 7.66 10.83 11.15
CA TYR A 34 7.44 10.45 12.54
C TYR A 34 7.56 11.59 13.55
N GLU A 35 8.09 12.74 13.14
CA GLU A 35 8.08 13.97 13.93
C GLU A 35 6.70 14.63 13.96
N SER A 36 5.84 14.33 12.98
CA SER A 36 4.46 14.80 12.93
C SER A 36 3.57 14.04 13.91
N VAL A 37 2.67 14.76 14.58
CA VAL A 37 1.59 14.17 15.40
C VAL A 37 0.44 13.59 14.57
N SER A 38 0.43 13.81 13.25
CA SER A 38 -0.63 13.34 12.35
C SER A 38 -0.50 11.86 12.04
N ASN A 39 -1.62 11.13 11.95
CA ASN A 39 -1.58 9.69 11.68
C ASN A 39 -1.63 9.38 10.18
N VAL A 40 -1.28 8.13 9.81
CA VAL A 40 -1.69 7.56 8.51
C VAL A 40 -3.22 7.51 8.49
N GLN A 41 -3.82 7.95 7.40
CA GLN A 41 -5.26 7.99 7.19
C GLN A 41 -5.62 7.10 6.02
N ILE A 42 -6.60 6.23 6.23
CA ILE A 42 -7.17 5.36 5.20
C ILE A 42 -8.61 5.82 4.98
N ARG A 43 -8.96 6.13 3.73
CA ARG A 43 -10.32 6.55 3.36
C ARG A 43 -10.83 5.65 2.24
N VAL A 44 -12.05 5.16 2.43
CA VAL A 44 -12.74 4.32 1.44
C VAL A 44 -13.95 5.10 0.97
N PHE A 45 -13.99 5.35 -0.33
CA PHE A 45 -15.11 5.97 -1.02
C PHE A 45 -15.75 4.95 -1.96
N ASP A 46 -16.91 5.29 -2.51
CA ASP A 46 -17.61 4.42 -3.45
C ASP A 46 -16.81 4.18 -4.75
N ASP A 47 -15.92 5.12 -5.10
CA ASP A 47 -15.14 5.12 -6.35
C ASP A 47 -13.64 4.94 -6.17
N ARG A 48 -13.10 5.05 -4.94
CA ARG A 48 -11.66 4.98 -4.70
C ARG A 48 -11.27 4.62 -3.27
N PHE A 49 -10.05 4.11 -3.15
CA PHE A 49 -9.34 3.87 -1.90
C PHE A 49 -8.17 4.83 -1.81
N GLU A 50 -8.12 5.64 -0.75
CA GLU A 50 -7.04 6.59 -0.50
C GLU A 50 -6.26 6.20 0.75
N VAL A 51 -4.93 6.18 0.64
CA VAL A 51 -4.01 6.09 1.77
C VAL A 51 -3.19 7.38 1.80
N TRP A 52 -3.15 8.03 2.95
CA TRP A 52 -2.44 9.28 3.14
C TRP A 52 -1.61 9.22 4.43
N ASN A 53 -0.42 9.83 4.43
CA ASN A 53 0.42 9.97 5.60
C ASN A 53 1.06 11.36 5.64
N PRO A 54 1.46 11.88 6.83
CA PRO A 54 2.35 13.04 6.85
C PRO A 54 3.68 12.63 6.24
N GLY A 55 4.19 13.42 5.31
CA GLY A 55 5.40 13.13 4.56
C GLY A 55 5.55 14.07 3.38
N ALA A 56 6.77 14.23 2.90
CA ALA A 56 7.09 14.94 1.67
C ALA A 56 7.80 13.99 0.73
N LEU A 57 7.74 14.30 -0.57
CA LEU A 57 8.56 13.60 -1.55
C LEU A 57 10.05 13.87 -1.25
N PRO A 58 10.94 12.91 -1.57
CA PRO A 58 12.37 13.16 -1.53
C PRO A 58 12.73 14.38 -2.37
N ASP A 59 13.78 15.11 -1.96
CA ASP A 59 14.21 16.32 -2.69
C ASP A 59 14.52 15.99 -4.16
N GLY A 60 13.96 16.79 -5.06
CA GLY A 60 14.13 16.63 -6.50
C GLY A 60 13.14 15.69 -7.17
N TRP A 61 12.21 15.08 -6.43
CA TRP A 61 11.16 14.23 -6.99
C TRP A 61 9.85 14.97 -7.24
N THR A 62 9.24 14.66 -8.37
CA THR A 62 7.92 15.10 -8.80
C THR A 62 6.91 13.96 -8.68
N VAL A 63 5.62 14.30 -8.72
CA VAL A 63 4.54 13.30 -8.67
C VAL A 63 4.52 12.47 -9.95
N GLU A 64 4.97 13.04 -11.07
CA GLU A 64 5.09 12.37 -12.35
C GLU A 64 6.15 11.26 -12.31
N GLU A 65 7.29 11.50 -11.68
CA GLU A 65 8.38 10.51 -11.55
C GLU A 65 7.96 9.31 -10.67
N LEU A 66 7.05 9.50 -9.71
CA LEU A 66 6.47 8.41 -8.92
C LEU A 66 5.59 7.45 -9.73
N LYS A 67 5.14 7.85 -10.93
CA LYS A 67 4.32 6.99 -11.79
C LYS A 67 5.15 6.11 -12.71
N GLU A 68 6.42 6.44 -12.89
CA GLU A 68 7.38 5.67 -13.67
C GLU A 68 8.11 4.65 -12.77
N GLU A 69 8.88 3.74 -13.37
CA GLU A 69 9.77 2.87 -12.59
C GLU A 69 10.82 3.69 -11.85
N HIS A 70 10.90 3.49 -10.54
CA HIS A 70 11.75 4.28 -9.67
C HIS A 70 12.20 3.48 -8.45
N GLU A 71 13.34 3.83 -7.87
CA GLU A 71 13.78 3.20 -6.62
C GLU A 71 12.94 3.73 -5.45
N SER A 72 12.37 2.82 -4.65
CA SER A 72 11.70 3.21 -3.41
C SER A 72 12.75 3.60 -2.37
N VAL A 73 12.85 4.89 -2.08
CA VAL A 73 13.75 5.45 -1.05
C VAL A 73 12.94 5.83 0.19
N PRO A 74 12.78 4.92 1.17
CA PRO A 74 11.96 5.17 2.35
C PRO A 74 12.59 6.23 3.27
N LYS A 75 11.76 7.14 3.78
CA LYS A 75 12.20 8.12 4.79
C LYS A 75 12.70 7.44 6.08
N ASN A 76 12.17 6.27 6.40
CA ASN A 76 12.53 5.48 7.58
C ASN A 76 13.08 4.11 7.17
N PRO A 77 14.37 4.01 6.79
CA PRO A 77 14.95 2.77 6.26
C PRO A 77 14.89 1.61 7.27
N LEU A 78 15.09 1.88 8.58
CA LEU A 78 14.98 0.85 9.62
C LEU A 78 13.58 0.22 9.68
N ILE A 79 12.53 1.00 9.43
CA ILE A 79 11.14 0.50 9.43
C ILE A 79 10.91 -0.35 8.20
N ALA A 80 11.36 0.12 7.03
CA ALA A 80 11.29 -0.63 5.78
C ALA A 80 12.05 -1.97 5.87
N ASP A 81 13.25 -1.97 6.46
CA ASP A 81 14.05 -3.17 6.69
C ASP A 81 13.30 -4.20 7.54
N HIS A 82 12.59 -3.76 8.59
CA HIS A 82 11.78 -4.67 9.40
C HIS A 82 10.62 -5.26 8.59
N PHE A 83 9.92 -4.46 7.79
CA PHE A 83 8.85 -4.95 6.91
C PHE A 83 9.37 -5.92 5.84
N PHE A 84 10.56 -5.70 5.32
CA PHE A 84 11.25 -6.63 4.43
C PHE A 84 11.56 -7.96 5.13
N LEU A 85 12.12 -7.92 6.35
CA LEU A 85 12.47 -9.13 7.11
C LEU A 85 11.25 -10.00 7.43
N VAL A 86 10.09 -9.38 7.69
CA VAL A 86 8.83 -10.13 7.93
C VAL A 86 8.11 -10.53 6.64
N ARG A 87 8.75 -10.36 5.48
CA ARG A 87 8.21 -10.68 4.13
C ARG A 87 6.89 -9.98 3.83
N LEU A 88 6.74 -8.76 4.35
CA LEU A 88 5.62 -7.89 4.01
C LEU A 88 5.96 -6.95 2.84
N ILE A 89 7.26 -6.81 2.51
CA ILE A 89 7.77 -6.17 1.31
C ILE A 89 8.57 -7.23 0.53
N GLU A 90 8.21 -7.47 -0.73
CA GLU A 90 9.03 -8.26 -1.64
C GLU A 90 9.93 -7.31 -2.44
N ASN A 91 11.18 -7.13 -1.98
CA ASN A 91 12.28 -6.52 -2.74
C ASN A 91 12.09 -5.10 -3.30
N GLY A 92 11.61 -4.10 -2.53
CA GLY A 92 11.76 -2.68 -2.90
C GLY A 92 11.29 -2.31 -4.32
N GLU A 93 10.48 -3.16 -4.96
CA GLU A 93 10.02 -2.93 -6.32
C GLU A 93 9.03 -1.77 -6.27
N PRO A 94 9.13 -0.82 -7.21
CA PRO A 94 8.21 0.30 -7.27
C PRO A 94 6.76 -0.19 -7.30
N VAL A 95 5.88 0.63 -6.72
CA VAL A 95 4.42 0.44 -6.79
C VAL A 95 4.03 0.26 -8.26
N ARG A 96 3.67 -0.97 -8.65
CA ARG A 96 3.01 -1.20 -9.94
C ARG A 96 1.58 -0.68 -9.82
N LEU A 97 1.37 0.57 -10.22
CA LEU A 97 0.05 1.22 -10.23
C LEU A 97 -0.94 0.61 -11.25
N ASN A 98 -0.68 -0.59 -11.80
CA ASN A 98 -1.38 -1.12 -12.97
C ASN A 98 -1.97 -2.54 -12.84
N ASP A 99 -2.07 -3.14 -11.63
CA ASP A 99 -2.72 -4.44 -11.44
C ASP A 99 -3.97 -4.39 -10.52
#